data_AF-A0A6L9M394-F1
#
_entry.id   AF-A0A6L9M394-F1
#
_cell.length_a   1.000
_cell.length_b   1.000
_cell.length_c   1.000
_cell.angle_alpha   90.00
_cell.angle_beta   90.00
_cell.angle_gamma   90.00
#
_symmetry.space_group_name_H-M   'P 1'
#
loop_
_entity.id
_entity.type
_entity.pdbx_description
1 polymer ?
#
loop_
_entity_poly.entity_id
_entity_poly.type
_entity_poly.pdbx_seq_one_letter_code
_entity_poly.pdbx_strand_id
1 'polypeptide(L)' 'MSTQVHCPYCNAGQETTDHGDYRPFYVNCAECASRFIVEPVRSGVVVYRDGEAPCCSDPECRETEMGDSGQD' A
#
# COMPACT_ATOMS: atom_id res chain seq x y z
N MET A 1 15.85 2.77 -1.29
CA MET A 1 15.70 3.51 -2.57
C MET A 1 14.35 4.20 -2.50
N SER A 2 14.19 5.43 -3.00
CA SER A 2 12.86 6.02 -3.10
C SER A 2 12.18 5.53 -4.38
N THR A 3 10.89 5.21 -4.30
CA THR A 3 10.07 4.83 -5.43
C THR A 3 9.07 5.94 -5.72
N GLN A 4 8.94 6.30 -6.98
CA GLN A 4 7.97 7.31 -7.41
C GLN A 4 6.64 6.62 -7.74
N VAL A 5 5.57 7.05 -7.09
CA VAL A 5 4.21 6.52 -7.29
C VAL A 5 3.26 7.64 -7.64
N HIS A 6 2.17 7.33 -8.34
CA HIS A 6 1.13 8.33 -8.63
C HIS A 6 -0.10 8.05 -7.78
N CYS A 7 -0.66 9.11 -7.21
CA CYS A 7 -1.91 9.02 -6.46
C CYS A 7 -3.04 8.58 -7.41
N PRO A 8 -3.81 7.53 -7.08
CA PRO A 8 -4.87 7.01 -7.96
C PRO A 8 -6.13 7.90 -8.00
N TYR A 9 -6.16 8.99 -7.22
CA TYR A 9 -7.26 9.96 -7.12
C TYR A 9 -6.99 11.23 -7.90
N CYS A 10 -5.84 11.90 -7.66
CA CYS A 10 -5.49 13.17 -8.30
C CYS A 10 -4.32 13.07 -9.31
N ASN A 11 -3.72 11.89 -9.46
CA ASN A 11 -2.56 11.63 -10.32
C ASN A 11 -1.29 12.43 -9.95
N ALA A 12 -1.24 13.02 -8.74
CA ALA A 12 -0.03 13.66 -8.24
C ALA A 12 1.09 12.63 -8.01
N GLY A 13 2.32 12.99 -8.40
CA GLY A 13 3.52 12.19 -8.08
C GLY A 13 3.83 12.27 -6.59
N GLN A 14 4.07 11.13 -5.97
CA GLN A 14 4.47 10.99 -4.58
C GLN A 14 5.78 10.20 -4.53
N GLU A 15 6.71 10.64 -3.68
CA GLU A 15 7.93 9.90 -3.38
C GLU A 15 7.68 9.03 -2.14
N THR A 16 7.79 7.71 -2.31
CA THR A 16 7.65 6.75 -1.20
C THR A 16 9.00 6.14 -0.90
N THR A 17 9.26 5.85 0.38
CA THR A 17 10.45 5.10 0.76
C THR A 17 10.17 3.63 0.53
N ASP A 18 10.99 2.95 -0.27
CA ASP A 18 10.93 1.50 -0.38
C ASP A 18 11.24 0.89 0.99
N HIS A 19 10.25 0.20 1.56
CA HIS A 19 10.38 -0.41 2.87
C HIS A 19 11.19 -1.70 2.86
N GLY A 20 11.67 -2.19 1.70
CA GLY A 20 12.56 -3.36 1.58
C GLY A 20 11.93 -4.70 1.96
N ASP A 21 10.83 -4.69 2.70
CA ASP A 21 10.14 -5.88 3.22
C ASP A 21 9.15 -6.49 2.21
N TYR A 22 8.99 -5.91 1.01
CA TYR A 22 7.97 -6.31 0.02
C TYR A 22 6.55 -6.41 0.62
N ARG A 23 6.26 -5.60 1.64
CA ARG A 23 4.96 -5.55 2.31
C ARG A 23 4.17 -4.36 1.78
N PRO A 24 2.85 -4.51 1.54
CA PRO A 24 2.00 -3.38 1.22
C PRO A 24 1.93 -2.39 2.39
N PHE A 25 1.85 -1.10 2.08
CA PHE A 25 1.77 -0.03 3.06
C PHE A 25 0.84 1.10 2.59
N TYR A 26 0.28 1.85 3.53
CA TYR A 26 -0.56 3.01 3.23
C TYR A 26 0.28 4.25 2.96
N VAL A 27 -0.17 5.04 1.99
CA VAL A 27 0.37 6.36 1.65
C VAL A 27 -0.76 7.36 1.66
N ASN A 28 -0.54 8.50 2.30
CA ASN A 28 -1.46 9.64 2.25
C ASN A 28 -0.95 10.63 1.22
N CYS A 29 -1.79 10.96 0.24
CA CYS A 29 -1.46 11.97 -0.76
C CYS A 29 -1.42 13.37 -0.13
N ALA A 30 -0.30 14.07 -0.23
CA ALA A 30 -0.20 15.45 0.28
C ALA A 30 -1.10 16.44 -0.49
N GLU A 31 -1.41 16.16 -1.75
CA GLU A 31 -2.16 17.07 -2.62
C GLU A 31 -3.68 16.98 -2.38
N CYS A 32 -4.23 15.77 -2.26
CA CYS A 32 -5.68 15.55 -2.15
C CYS A 32 -6.11 14.95 -0.81
N ALA A 33 -5.18 14.74 0.13
CA ALA A 33 -5.41 14.11 1.43
C ALA A 33 -6.04 12.69 1.37
N SER A 34 -6.08 12.07 0.19
CA SER A 34 -6.63 10.72 0.02
C SER A 34 -5.58 9.67 0.38
N ARG A 35 -6.02 8.63 1.09
CA ARG A 35 -5.22 7.46 1.45
C ARG A 35 -5.31 6.40 0.35
N PHE A 36 -4.19 5.77 0.04
CA PHE A 36 -4.10 4.65 -0.91
C PHE A 36 -3.04 3.65 -0.47
N ILE A 37 -3.06 2.45 -1.06
CA ILE A 37 -2.13 1.36 -0.73
C ILE A 37 -1.07 1.26 -1.82
N VAL A 38 0.17 1.05 -1.41
CA VAL A 38 1.30 0.77 -2.30
C VAL A 38 1.85 -0.61 -1.96
N GLU A 39 1.84 -1.52 -2.93
CA GLU A 39 2.40 -2.86 -2.82
C GLU A 39 3.71 -2.95 -3.64
N PRO A 40 4.87 -3.15 -2.99
CA PRO A 40 6.12 -3.43 -3.69
C PRO A 40 6.09 -4.81 -4.34
N VAL A 41 6.36 -4.87 -5.63
CA VAL A 41 6.46 -6.12 -6.41
C VAL A 41 7.83 -6.22 -7.08
N ARG A 42 8.24 -7.41 -7.54
CA ARG A 42 9.56 -7.60 -8.18
C ARG A 42 9.84 -6.66 -9.37
N SER A 43 8.80 -6.20 -10.05
CA SER A 43 8.91 -5.33 -11.23
C SER A 43 8.65 -3.84 -10.95
N GLY A 44 8.49 -3.43 -9.68
CA GLY A 44 8.17 -2.06 -9.30
C GLY A 44 7.19 -2.00 -8.14
N VAL A 45 6.11 -1.25 -8.30
CA VAL A 45 5.07 -1.09 -7.30
C VAL A 45 3.69 -1.11 -7.95
N VAL A 46 2.71 -1.67 -7.24
CA VAL A 46 1.31 -1.61 -7.61
C VAL A 46 0.60 -0.67 -6.64
N VAL A 47 -0.33 0.13 -7.15
CA VAL A 47 -1.07 1.12 -6.37
C VAL A 47 -2.54 0.72 -6.36
N TYR A 48 -3.13 0.61 -5.17
CA TYR A 48 -4.54 0.31 -4.98
C TYR A 48 -5.25 1.46 -4.26
N ARG A 49 -6.52 1.67 -4.59
CA ARG A 49 -7.40 2.56 -3.84
C ARG A 49 -7.85 1.91 -2.54
N ASP A 50 -8.15 2.74 -1.55
CA ASP A 50 -8.76 2.29 -0.29
C ASP A 50 -10.09 1.56 -0.61
N GLY A 51 -10.21 0.30 -0.17
CA GLY A 51 -11.35 -0.58 -0.46
C GLY A 51 -11.36 -1.30 -1.81
N GLU A 52 -10.41 -1.04 -2.71
CA GLU A 52 -10.29 -1.75 -4.01
C GLU A 52 -9.22 -2.87 -3.95
N ALA A 53 -8.30 -2.79 -3.00
CA ALA A 53 -7.27 -3.80 -2.81
C ALA A 53 -7.87 -5.15 -2.36
N PRO A 54 -7.45 -6.28 -2.94
CA PRO A 54 -7.76 -7.59 -2.37
C PRO A 54 -7.13 -7.71 -0.98
N CYS A 55 -7.73 -8.52 -0.09
CA CYS A 55 -7.25 -8.70 1.29
C CYS A 55 -5.76 -9.11 1.40
N CYS A 56 -5.19 -9.75 0.37
CA CYS A 56 -3.77 -10.06 0.32
C CYS A 56 -2.86 -8.82 0.22
N SER A 57 -3.37 -7.74 -0.39
CA SER A 57 -2.66 -6.49 -0.63
C SER A 57 -3.07 -5.39 0.35
N ASP A 58 -4.20 -5.53 1.04
CA ASP A 58 -4.57 -4.63 2.13
C ASP A 58 -3.84 -5.02 3.41
N PRO A 59 -3.01 -4.13 4.00
CA PRO A 59 -2.21 -4.49 5.17
C PRO A 59 -3.05 -4.80 6.42
N GLU A 60 -4.22 -4.18 6.61
CA GLU A 60 -5.12 -4.46 7.74
C GLU A 60 -5.82 -5.81 7.58
N CYS A 61 -6.33 -6.12 6.40
CA CYS A 61 -6.93 -7.43 6.12
C CYS A 61 -5.88 -8.54 6.14
N ARG A 62 -4.68 -8.29 5.62
CA ARG A 62 -3.57 -9.24 5.65
C ARG A 62 -3.13 -9.56 7.08
N GLU A 63 -3.05 -8.56 7.95
CA GLU A 63 -2.74 -8.78 9.37
C GLU A 63 -3.87 -9.55 10.07
N THR A 64 -5.13 -9.30 9.72
CA THR A 64 -6.27 -10.01 10.29
C THR A 64 -6.32 -11.48 9.84
N GLU A 65 -6.14 -11.75 8.55
CA GLU A 65 -6.20 -13.11 7.98
C GLU A 65 -4.94 -13.95 8.26
N MET A 66 -3.78 -13.31 8.45
CA MET A 66 -2.52 -13.99 8.80
C MET A 66 -2.19 -13.95 10.30
N GLY A 67 -2.88 -13.09 11.05
CA GLY A 67 -2.78 -12.91 12.50
C GLY A 67 -3.77 -13.74 13.31
N ASP A 68 -4.72 -14.44 12.65
CA ASP A 68 -5.53 -15.49 13.27
C ASP A 68 -4.72 -16.79 13.42
N SER A 69 -3.68 -16.71 14.25
CA SER A 69 -3.06 -17.83 14.94
C SER A 69 -2.86 -17.40 16.38
N GLY A 70 -3.97 -17.03 17.01
CA GLY A 70 -4.02 -16.45 18.35
C GLY A 70 -5.30 -16.84 19.09
N GLN A 71 -5.76 -18.08 18.92
CA GLN A 71 -6.58 -18.74 19.95
C GLN A 71 -5.70 -19.74 20.71
N ASP A 72 -5.23 -19.33 21.89
CA ASP A 72 -5.00 -20.20 23.04
C ASP A 72 -5.50 -19.48 24.30
#